data_AF-A0A367LWC9-F1
#
_entry.id   AF-A0A367LWC9-F1
#
_cell.length_a   1.000
_cell.length_b   1.000
_cell.length_c   1.000
_cell.angle_alpha   90.00
_cell.angle_beta   90.00
_cell.angle_gamma   90.00
#
_symmetry.space_group_name_H-M   'P 1'
#
loop_
_entity.id
_entity.type
_entity.pdbx_description
1 polymer ?
#
loop_
_entity_poly.entity_id
_entity_poly.type
_entity_poly.pdbx_seq_one_letter_code
_entity_poly.pdbx_strand_id
1 'polypeptide(L)'
;PALWADALPGAVQRQPLNVSAIVMFVAFVGATLCITYWASKRNRSAADYYAAGGRITGFQNGLAIAGDYMSAASFLGISALVFTSGYDGLIYSIGFLVGWPIILFLIAERLRNLGKYT
;
A
#
# COMPACT_ATOMS: atom_id res chain seq x y z
N PRO A 1 -12.70 -32.13 -6.77
CA PRO A 1 -11.37 -31.49 -6.90
C PRO A 1 -10.48 -32.27 -7.89
N ALA A 2 -10.62 -31.98 -9.19
CA ALA A 2 -9.79 -32.51 -10.30
C ALA A 2 -10.22 -31.90 -11.65
N LEU A 3 -11.47 -31.45 -11.77
CA LEU A 3 -12.09 -31.02 -13.04
C LEU A 3 -11.47 -29.78 -13.73
N TRP A 4 -10.53 -29.07 -13.09
CA TRP A 4 -9.86 -27.90 -13.67
C TRP A 4 -8.35 -28.10 -13.89
N ALA A 5 -7.80 -29.27 -13.55
CA ALA A 5 -6.39 -29.57 -13.79
C ALA A 5 -6.09 -29.73 -15.29
N ASP A 6 -7.09 -30.16 -16.07
CA ASP A 6 -6.98 -30.40 -17.51
C ASP A 6 -7.17 -29.13 -18.38
N ALA A 7 -7.35 -27.95 -17.76
CA ALA A 7 -7.50 -26.67 -18.47
C ALA A 7 -6.17 -25.96 -18.77
N LEU A 8 -5.03 -26.52 -18.33
CA LEU A 8 -3.69 -26.04 -18.65
C LEU A 8 -2.91 -26.95 -19.65
N PRO A 9 -3.51 -27.51 -20.73
CA PRO A 9 -2.76 -28.28 -21.72
C PRO A 9 -2.15 -27.30 -22.72
N GLY A 10 -1.08 -26.63 -22.31
CA GLY A 10 -0.26 -25.79 -23.17
C GLY A 10 1.20 -25.97 -22.78
N ALA A 11 2.09 -26.08 -23.76
CA ALA A 11 3.52 -26.00 -23.47
C ALA A 11 3.76 -24.73 -22.65
N VAL A 12 4.28 -24.88 -21.43
CA VAL A 12 4.65 -23.75 -20.58
C VAL A 12 5.77 -23.01 -21.31
N GLN A 13 5.39 -22.03 -22.12
CA GLN A 13 6.32 -21.17 -22.83
C GLN A 13 7.17 -20.49 -21.76
N ARG A 14 8.43 -20.88 -21.62
CA ARG A 14 9.34 -20.23 -20.67
C ARG A 14 9.51 -18.80 -21.11
N GLN A 15 8.86 -17.88 -20.39
CA GLN A 15 9.00 -16.46 -20.60
C GLN A 15 10.50 -16.12 -20.56
N PRO A 16 11.08 -15.46 -21.58
CA PRO A 16 12.48 -15.05 -21.51
C PRO A 16 12.70 -14.13 -20.31
N LEU A 17 13.90 -14.18 -19.73
CA LEU A 17 14.24 -13.34 -18.57
C LEU A 17 14.00 -11.86 -18.90
N ASN A 18 13.06 -11.25 -18.19
CA ASN A 18 12.77 -9.83 -18.34
C ASN A 18 13.76 -9.02 -17.49
N VAL A 19 14.94 -8.80 -18.06
CA VAL A 19 16.04 -8.07 -17.41
C VAL A 19 15.59 -6.67 -16.99
N SER A 20 14.79 -5.98 -17.81
CA SER A 20 14.27 -4.65 -17.50
C SER A 20 13.43 -4.64 -16.22
N ALA A 21 12.50 -5.59 -16.07
CA ALA A 21 11.67 -5.70 -14.86
C ALA A 21 12.50 -6.02 -13.61
N ILE A 22 13.51 -6.89 -13.74
CA ILE A 22 14.42 -7.23 -12.64
C ILE A 22 15.20 -6.00 -12.18
N VAL A 23 15.75 -5.23 -13.12
CA VAL A 23 16.49 -4.00 -12.81
C VAL A 23 15.60 -2.98 -12.11
N MET A 24 14.38 -2.75 -12.60
CA MET A 24 13.44 -1.83 -11.95
C MET A 24 13.07 -2.28 -10.53
N PHE A 25 12.83 -3.58 -10.33
CA PHE A 25 12.53 -4.13 -9.02
C PHE A 25 13.69 -3.93 -8.04
N VAL A 26 14.90 -4.32 -8.42
CA VAL A 26 16.09 -4.19 -7.57
C VAL A 26 16.40 -2.72 -7.27
N ALA A 27 16.27 -1.83 -8.25
CA ALA A 27 16.45 -0.40 -8.06
C ALA A 27 15.44 0.17 -7.06
N PHE A 28 14.15 -0.18 -7.20
CA PHE A 28 13.10 0.28 -6.30
C PHE A 28 13.29 -0.21 -4.86
N VAL A 29 13.56 -1.51 -4.68
CA VAL A 29 13.81 -2.11 -3.37
C VAL A 29 15.07 -1.51 -2.75
N GLY A 30 16.15 -1.41 -3.52
CA GLY A 30 17.41 -0.82 -3.07
C GLY A 30 17.24 0.63 -2.61
N ALA A 31 16.54 1.45 -3.39
CA ALA A 31 16.23 2.83 -3.02
C ALA A 31 15.41 2.91 -1.72
N THR A 32 14.37 2.09 -1.60
CA THR A 32 13.50 2.05 -0.40
C THR A 32 14.31 1.69 0.84
N LEU A 33 15.12 0.63 0.77
CA LEU A 33 15.99 0.21 1.88
C LEU A 33 17.04 1.28 2.25
N CYS A 34 17.64 1.94 1.26
CA CYS A 34 18.60 3.02 1.50
C CYS A 34 17.96 4.18 2.26
N ILE A 35 16.75 4.60 1.85
CA ILE A 35 15.99 5.67 2.50
C ILE A 35 15.63 5.27 3.94
N THR A 36 15.08 4.06 4.14
CA THR A 36 14.70 3.57 5.48
C THR A 36 15.91 3.43 6.41
N TYR A 37 17.04 2.91 5.92
CA TYR A 37 18.27 2.80 6.70
C TYR A 37 18.83 4.16 7.11
N TRP A 38 18.86 5.11 6.16
CA TRP A 38 19.27 6.48 6.45
C TRP A 38 18.35 7.18 7.46
N ALA A 39 17.04 6.97 7.35
CA ALA A 39 16.05 7.50 8.28
C ALA A 39 16.21 6.87 9.68
N SER A 40 16.40 5.56 9.76
CA SER A 40 16.58 4.81 11.00
C SER A 40 17.77 5.33 11.83
N LYS A 41 18.89 5.70 11.17
CA LYS A 41 20.06 6.28 11.86
C LYS A 41 19.80 7.62 12.56
N ARG A 42 18.70 8.30 12.24
CA ARG A 42 18.35 9.60 12.82
C ARG A 42 17.41 9.49 14.03
N ASN A 43 16.85 8.31 14.30
CA ASN A 43 15.98 8.08 15.45
C ASN A 43 16.84 7.76 16.69
N ARG A 44 16.81 8.63 17.71
CA ARG A 44 17.61 8.48 18.94
C ARG A 44 16.78 8.19 20.19
N SER A 45 15.47 8.47 20.16
CA SER A 45 14.54 8.20 21.27
C SER A 45 13.28 7.45 20.81
N ALA A 46 12.53 6.88 21.76
CA ALA A 46 11.24 6.23 21.47
C ALA A 46 10.22 7.22 20.90
N ALA A 47 10.23 8.48 21.36
CA ALA A 47 9.39 9.54 20.81
C ALA A 47 9.74 9.88 19.35
N ASP A 48 11.03 9.83 18.98
CA ASP A 48 11.46 9.98 17.58
C ASP A 48 11.03 8.79 16.72
N TYR A 49 10.96 7.59 17.30
CA TYR A 49 10.56 6.40 16.56
C TYR A 49 9.05 6.33 16.30
N TYR A 50 8.22 6.67 17.30
CA TYR A 50 6.76 6.54 17.20
C TYR A 50 6.05 7.81 16.72
N ALA A 51 6.53 8.98 17.12
CA ALA A 51 5.88 10.26 16.79
C ALA A 51 6.77 11.17 15.92
N ALA A 52 7.94 10.68 15.48
CA ALA A 52 8.92 11.47 14.75
C ALA A 52 9.26 12.81 15.45
N GLY A 53 9.17 12.83 16.79
CA GLY A 53 9.35 14.03 17.61
C GLY A 53 8.37 15.17 17.30
N GLY A 54 7.20 14.88 16.73
CA GLY A 54 6.20 15.89 16.33
C GLY A 54 6.59 16.71 15.10
N ARG A 55 7.61 16.30 14.34
CA ARG A 55 8.18 17.08 13.22
C ARG A 55 7.52 16.86 11.86
N ILE A 56 6.58 15.94 11.74
CA ILE A 56 5.93 15.59 10.47
C ILE A 56 4.78 16.54 10.18
N THR A 57 4.79 17.16 9.01
CA THR A 57 3.71 18.06 8.58
C THR A 57 2.44 17.29 8.22
N GLY A 58 1.28 17.93 8.29
CA GLY A 58 0.00 17.29 7.95
C GLY A 58 -0.03 16.71 6.53
N PHE A 59 0.63 17.38 5.56
CA PHE A 59 0.72 16.88 4.19
C PHE A 59 1.59 15.63 4.08
N GLN A 60 2.75 15.60 4.75
CA GLN A 60 3.62 14.42 4.76
C GLN A 60 2.93 13.22 5.41
N ASN A 61 2.21 13.43 6.51
CA ASN A 61 1.42 12.39 7.14
C ASN A 61 0.26 11.92 6.24
N GLY A 62 -0.44 12.85 5.60
CA GLY A 62 -1.52 12.53 4.65
C GLY A 62 -1.03 11.70 3.46
N LEU A 63 0.13 12.05 2.90
CA LEU A 63 0.75 11.30 1.80
C LEU A 63 1.19 9.90 2.23
N ALA A 64 1.76 9.76 3.44
CA ALA A 64 2.15 8.46 3.98
C ALA A 64 0.94 7.53 4.14
N ILE A 65 -0.14 8.01 4.75
CA ILE A 65 -1.37 7.25 4.93
C ILE A 65 -2.01 6.91 3.57
N ALA A 66 -2.03 7.84 2.62
CA ALA A 66 -2.52 7.58 1.28
C ALA A 66 -1.71 6.47 0.58
N GLY A 67 -0.38 6.48 0.75
CA GLY A 67 0.51 5.43 0.25
C GLY A 67 0.18 4.05 0.84
N ASP A 68 -0.01 3.97 2.15
CA ASP A 68 -0.39 2.73 2.84
C ASP A 68 -1.78 2.24 2.40
N TYR A 69 -2.71 3.18 2.15
CA TYR A 69 -4.05 2.87 1.64
C TYR A 69 -4.04 2.27 0.23
N MET A 70 -3.10 2.73 -0.62
CA MET A 70 -2.93 2.30 -2.02
C MET A 70 -2.05 1.05 -2.19
N SER A 71 -1.87 0.23 -1.15
CA SER A 71 -1.03 -0.97 -1.21
C SER A 71 -1.31 -1.90 -2.41
N ALA A 72 -0.34 -2.75 -2.76
CA ALA A 72 -0.48 -3.73 -3.84
C ALA A 72 -1.70 -4.67 -3.66
N ALA A 73 -2.07 -4.96 -2.41
CA ALA A 73 -3.26 -5.73 -2.10
C ALA A 73 -4.55 -4.99 -2.50
N SER A 74 -4.62 -3.68 -2.24
CA SER A 74 -5.74 -2.83 -2.68
C SER A 74 -5.84 -2.79 -4.19
N PHE A 75 -4.71 -2.60 -4.89
CA PHE A 75 -4.67 -2.54 -6.35
C PHE A 75 -5.09 -3.87 -7.01
N LEU A 76 -4.47 -4.98 -6.58
CA LEU A 76 -4.80 -6.31 -7.12
C LEU A 76 -6.19 -6.76 -6.69
N GLY A 77 -6.61 -6.46 -5.46
CA GLY A 77 -7.92 -6.84 -4.93
C GLY A 77 -9.07 -6.16 -5.68
N ILE A 78 -8.99 -4.85 -5.89
CA ILE A 78 -9.97 -4.11 -6.70
C ILE A 78 -9.94 -4.60 -8.15
N SER A 79 -8.76 -4.76 -8.75
CA SER A 79 -8.64 -5.24 -10.13
C SER A 79 -9.25 -6.63 -10.30
N ALA A 80 -9.02 -7.54 -9.35
CA ALA A 80 -9.61 -8.87 -9.35
C ALA A 80 -11.13 -8.82 -9.18
N LEU A 81 -11.65 -7.96 -8.30
CA LEU A 81 -13.09 -7.79 -8.07
C LEU A 81 -13.78 -7.25 -9.33
N VAL A 82 -13.19 -6.27 -10.00
CA VAL A 82 -13.68 -5.74 -11.28
C VAL A 82 -13.59 -6.81 -12.38
N PHE A 83 -12.52 -7.59 -12.42
CA PHE A 83 -12.38 -8.70 -13.36
C PHE A 83 -13.48 -9.75 -13.19
N THR A 84 -13.89 -10.04 -11.94
CA THR A 84 -14.93 -11.06 -11.67
C THR A 84 -16.36 -10.53 -11.76
N SER A 85 -16.60 -9.29 -11.33
CA SER A 85 -17.94 -8.71 -11.16
C SER A 85 -18.29 -7.63 -12.20
N GLY A 86 -17.38 -7.33 -13.12
CA GLY A 86 -17.58 -6.33 -14.16
C GLY A 86 -17.74 -4.92 -13.60
N TYR A 87 -18.58 -4.12 -14.26
CA TYR A 87 -18.81 -2.71 -13.91
C TYR A 87 -19.35 -2.53 -12.48
N ASP A 88 -20.18 -3.47 -12.00
CA ASP A 88 -20.73 -3.44 -10.66
C ASP A 88 -19.63 -3.56 -9.58
N GLY A 89 -18.47 -4.13 -9.91
CA GLY A 89 -17.31 -4.16 -9.03
C GLY A 89 -16.71 -2.78 -8.73
N LEU A 90 -16.95 -1.79 -9.59
CA LEU A 90 -16.46 -0.42 -9.38
C LEU A 90 -17.12 0.27 -8.18
N ILE A 91 -18.34 -0.14 -7.80
CA ILE A 91 -18.99 0.45 -6.63
C ILE A 91 -18.22 0.17 -5.34
N TYR A 92 -17.62 -1.03 -5.24
CA TYR A 92 -16.76 -1.41 -4.12
C TYR A 92 -15.45 -0.63 -4.11
N SER A 93 -14.95 -0.27 -5.30
CA SER A 93 -13.73 0.55 -5.47
C SER A 93 -13.97 1.99 -4.99
N ILE A 94 -15.14 2.56 -5.31
CA ILE A 94 -15.55 3.88 -4.84
C ILE A 94 -15.76 3.85 -3.32
N GLY A 95 -16.42 2.82 -2.79
CA GLY A 95 -16.62 2.66 -1.35
C GLY A 95 -15.30 2.57 -0.58
N PHE A 96 -14.32 1.84 -1.12
CA PHE A 96 -12.95 1.81 -0.60
C PHE A 96 -12.37 3.24 -0.60
N LEU A 97 -12.27 3.88 -1.76
CA LEU A 97 -11.63 5.20 -1.88
C LEU A 97 -12.29 6.30 -1.02
N VAL A 98 -13.63 6.31 -0.92
CA VAL A 98 -14.40 7.30 -0.16
C VAL A 98 -14.43 6.98 1.35
N GLY A 99 -14.26 5.72 1.75
CA GLY A 99 -14.22 5.32 3.16
C GLY A 99 -13.02 5.91 3.90
N TRP A 100 -11.89 6.12 3.22
CA TRP A 100 -10.66 6.62 3.82
C TRP A 100 -10.79 8.04 4.42
N PRO A 101 -11.25 9.07 3.67
CA PRO A 101 -11.46 10.40 4.24
C PRO A 101 -12.51 10.42 5.35
N ILE A 102 -13.57 9.61 5.23
CA ILE A 102 -14.63 9.53 6.23
C ILE A 102 -14.06 9.08 7.58
N ILE A 103 -13.26 8.02 7.59
CA ILE A 103 -12.63 7.52 8.82
C ILE A 103 -11.61 8.53 9.38
N LEU A 104 -10.82 9.16 8.49
CA LEU A 104 -9.87 10.19 8.90
C LEU A 104 -10.54 11.36 9.61
N PHE A 105 -11.61 11.92 9.04
CA PHE A 105 -12.28 13.08 9.62
C PHE A 105 -13.14 12.72 10.84
N LEU A 106 -13.85 11.59 10.82
CA LEU A 106 -14.77 11.26 11.92
C LEU A 106 -14.09 10.63 13.14
N ILE A 107 -13.04 9.83 12.92
CA ILE A 107 -12.39 9.06 13.99
C ILE A 107 -11.03 9.67 14.32
N ALA A 108 -10.15 9.82 13.34
CA ALA A 108 -8.76 10.22 13.61
C ALA A 108 -8.67 11.65 14.16
N GLU A 109 -9.49 12.60 13.67
CA GLU A 109 -9.52 13.96 14.20
C GLU A 109 -9.99 14.01 15.67
N ARG A 110 -11.04 13.25 16.01
CA ARG A 110 -11.52 13.15 17.40
C ARG A 110 -10.48 12.54 18.33
N LEU A 111 -9.78 11.50 17.89
CA LEU A 111 -8.71 10.85 18.66
C LEU A 111 -7.50 11.79 18.85
N ARG A 112 -7.16 12.59 17.84
CA ARG A 112 -6.11 13.62 17.96
C ARG A 112 -6.49 14.67 19.00
N ASN A 113 -7.74 15.12 19.00
CA ASN A 113 -8.24 16.16 19.91
C ASN A 113 -8.36 15.66 21.37
N LEU A 114 -8.32 14.35 21.61
CA LEU A 114 -8.32 13.75 22.95
C LEU A 114 -6.93 13.68 23.59
N GLY A 115 -5.86 14.11 22.89
CA GLY A 115 -4.52 14.29 23.45
C GLY A 115 -3.81 13.01 23.93
N LYS A 116 -4.39 11.83 23.70
CA LYS A 116 -3.90 10.55 24.25
C LYS A 116 -2.83 9.86 23.39
N TYR A 117 -2.54 10.40 22.20
CA TYR A 117 -1.69 9.78 21.18
C TYR A 117 -0.69 10.76 20.51
N THR A 118 -0.26 11.82 21.22
CA THR A 118 0.80 12.75 20.76
C THR A 118 2.01 12.66 21.67
#